data_AF-A0A2E5WA47-F1
#
_entry.id   AF-A0A2E5WA47-F1
#
_cell.length_a   1.000
_cell.length_b   1.000
_cell.length_c   1.000
_cell.angle_alpha   90.00
_cell.angle_beta   90.00
_cell.angle_gamma   90.00
#
_symmetry.space_group_name_H-M   'P 1'
#
loop_
_entity.id
_entity.type
_entity.pdbx_description
1 polymer ?
#
loop_
_entity_poly.entity_id
_entity_poly.type
_entity_poly.pdbx_seq_one_letter_code
_entity_poly.pdbx_strand_id
1 'polypeptide(L)'
;MRPTAIDIQRMYGFDVRSIRPFGDSTRAFFAATEAGPTVLRIHDAARTAAHPGEMRSLLLCEEAGYLAPRLFKTATGDVLFPWEDGEGYMTSWIEGEEPAASVDDACQFGVTTRQLHAIPAQGRDLPTTTFSPP
;
A
#
# COMPACT_ATOMS: atom_id res chain seq x y z
N MET A 1 21.89 1.95 9.80
CA MET A 1 22.44 0.80 9.04
C MET A 1 21.44 0.49 7.94
N ARG A 2 21.86 0.31 6.69
CA ARG A 2 20.94 0.09 5.56
C ARG A 2 20.47 -1.37 5.57
N PRO A 3 19.16 -1.67 5.59
CA PRO A 3 18.70 -3.04 5.45
C PRO A 3 18.96 -3.52 4.02
N THR A 4 19.66 -4.65 3.90
CA THR A 4 19.82 -5.37 2.64
C THR A 4 18.52 -6.06 2.26
N ALA A 5 18.40 -6.55 1.03
CA ALA A 5 17.24 -7.35 0.62
C ALA A 5 17.05 -8.61 1.52
N ILE A 6 18.13 -9.15 2.10
CA ILE A 6 18.08 -10.24 3.07
C ILE A 6 17.48 -9.78 4.41
N ASP A 7 17.79 -8.57 4.85
CA ASP A 7 17.21 -8.00 6.07
C ASP A 7 15.71 -7.77 5.91
N ILE A 8 15.28 -7.27 4.75
CA ILE A 8 13.85 -7.08 4.44
C ILE A 8 13.14 -8.44 4.33
N GLN A 9 13.76 -9.45 3.70
CA GLN A 9 13.24 -10.82 3.70
C GLN A 9 13.02 -11.35 5.12
N ARG A 10 13.95 -11.10 6.05
CA ARG A 10 13.79 -11.52 7.45
C ARG A 10 12.66 -10.77 8.17
N MET A 11 12.44 -9.50 7.84
CA MET A 11 11.37 -8.69 8.44
C MET A 11 9.97 -9.11 7.98
N TYR A 12 9.82 -9.49 6.71
CA TYR A 12 8.51 -9.70 6.07
C TYR A 12 8.24 -11.14 5.60
N GLY A 13 9.23 -12.03 5.65
CA GLY A 13 9.05 -13.44 5.31
C GLY A 13 8.80 -13.73 3.82
N PHE A 14 9.49 -13.03 2.91
CA PHE A 14 9.46 -13.34 1.47
C PHE A 14 10.76 -13.98 0.98
N ASP A 15 10.74 -14.69 -0.15
CA ASP A 15 11.97 -15.17 -0.81
C ASP A 15 12.58 -14.05 -1.65
N VAL A 16 13.79 -13.57 -1.32
CA VAL A 16 14.49 -12.52 -2.08
C VAL A 16 14.64 -12.85 -3.57
N ARG A 17 14.73 -14.14 -3.93
CA ARG A 17 14.83 -14.59 -5.33
C ARG A 17 13.52 -14.43 -6.10
N SER A 18 12.41 -14.18 -5.41
CA SER A 18 11.11 -13.90 -6.01
C SER A 18 10.94 -12.44 -6.43
N ILE A 19 11.83 -11.52 -6.02
CA ILE A 19 11.69 -10.10 -6.31
C ILE A 19 11.68 -9.86 -7.82
N ARG A 20 10.61 -9.25 -8.34
CA ARG A 20 10.49 -8.84 -9.76
C ARG A 20 10.01 -7.39 -9.84
N PRO A 21 10.60 -6.54 -10.70
CA PRO A 21 10.09 -5.19 -10.91
C PRO A 21 8.74 -5.24 -11.64
N PHE A 22 7.86 -4.28 -11.35
CA PHE A 22 6.72 -4.00 -12.21
C PHE A 22 7.16 -3.17 -13.42
N GLY A 23 6.57 -3.42 -14.59
CA GLY A 23 6.96 -2.73 -15.83
C GLY A 23 6.62 -1.25 -15.87
N ASP A 24 5.66 -0.82 -15.04
CA ASP A 24 5.10 0.53 -14.97
C ASP A 24 5.55 1.31 -13.72
N SER A 25 6.34 0.69 -12.85
CA SER A 25 6.78 1.31 -11.59
C SER A 25 8.24 1.02 -11.30
N THR A 26 9.01 2.09 -11.11
CA THR A 26 10.41 2.01 -10.70
C THR A 26 10.59 1.78 -9.19
N ARG A 27 9.48 1.70 -8.44
CA ARG A 27 9.47 1.74 -6.97
C ARG A 27 8.65 0.63 -6.33
N ALA A 28 7.96 -0.15 -7.14
CA ALA A 28 7.19 -1.28 -6.69
C ALA A 28 7.81 -2.56 -7.26
N PHE A 29 7.82 -3.60 -6.44
CA PHE A 29 8.36 -4.90 -6.78
C PHE A 29 7.39 -5.97 -6.30
N PHE A 30 7.17 -6.97 -7.13
CA PHE A 30 6.52 -8.21 -6.70
C PHE A 30 7.46 -8.95 -5.74
N ALA A 31 6.91 -9.50 -4.67
CA ALA A 31 7.60 -10.44 -3.80
C ALA A 31 6.63 -11.55 -3.35
N ALA A 32 7.08 -12.81 -3.36
CA ALA A 32 6.28 -13.95 -2.93
C ALA A 32 6.50 -14.24 -1.44
N THR A 33 5.40 -14.32 -0.68
CA THR A 33 5.38 -14.76 0.72
C THR A 33 4.60 -16.07 0.85
N GLU A 34 4.70 -16.75 1.99
CA GLU A 34 3.84 -17.92 2.29
C GLU A 34 2.35 -17.55 2.35
N ALA A 35 2.03 -16.30 2.72
CA ALA A 35 0.66 -15.79 2.75
C ALA A 35 0.09 -15.43 1.37
N GLY A 36 0.93 -15.48 0.32
CA GLY A 36 0.55 -15.17 -1.05
C GLY A 36 1.41 -14.08 -1.70
N PRO A 37 1.01 -13.62 -2.90
CA PRO A 37 1.71 -12.57 -3.63
C PRO A 37 1.60 -11.22 -2.91
N THR A 38 2.70 -10.46 -2.93
CA THR A 38 2.80 -9.15 -2.26
C THR A 38 3.49 -8.12 -3.13
N VAL A 39 3.33 -6.86 -2.76
CA VAL A 39 3.96 -5.70 -3.39
C VAL A 39 4.86 -5.02 -2.37
N LEU A 40 6.16 -5.08 -2.61
CA LEU A 40 7.18 -4.31 -1.90
C LEU A 40 7.28 -2.93 -2.54
N ARG A 41 7.16 -1.87 -1.75
CA ARG A 41 7.27 -0.47 -2.21
C ARG A 41 8.43 0.22 -1.51
N ILE A 42 9.24 0.95 -2.27
CA ILE A 42 10.43 1.66 -1.79
C ILE A 42 10.36 3.11 -2.25
N HIS A 43 10.52 4.04 -1.31
CA HIS A 43 10.39 5.48 -1.53
C HIS A 43 11.61 6.24 -1.00
N ASP A 44 11.91 7.36 -1.65
CA ASP A 44 12.94 8.32 -1.23
C ASP A 44 12.46 9.23 -0.08
N ALA A 45 13.39 9.92 0.57
CA ALA A 45 13.12 10.82 1.70
C ALA A 45 12.03 11.87 1.43
N ALA A 46 11.97 12.37 0.19
CA ALA A 46 11.05 13.44 -0.19
C ALA A 46 9.57 13.02 -0.10
N ARG A 47 9.29 11.71 -0.07
CA ARG A 47 7.93 11.16 -0.15
C ARG A 47 7.46 10.50 1.13
N THR A 48 8.33 10.36 2.14
CA THR A 48 8.00 9.69 3.41
C THR A 48 7.04 10.47 4.27
N ALA A 49 6.99 11.80 4.15
CA ALA A 49 6.11 12.65 4.96
C ALA A 49 4.61 12.30 4.83
N ALA A 50 4.19 11.72 3.69
CA ALA A 50 2.80 11.34 3.45
C ALA A 50 2.47 9.89 3.89
N HIS A 51 3.47 9.04 4.13
CA HIS A 51 3.26 7.63 4.41
C HIS A 51 2.39 7.37 5.64
N PRO A 52 2.53 8.07 6.78
CA PRO A 52 1.65 7.84 7.93
C PRO A 52 0.16 7.98 7.57
N GLY A 53 -0.18 8.91 6.68
CA GLY A 53 -1.53 9.10 6.16
C GLY A 53 -2.01 7.98 5.25
N GLU A 54 -1.14 7.55 4.34
CA GLU A 54 -1.40 6.43 3.44
C GLU A 54 -1.63 5.14 4.25
N MET A 55 -0.75 4.84 5.22
CA MET A 55 -0.86 3.64 6.06
C MET A 55 -2.16 3.65 6.86
N ARG A 56 -2.54 4.79 7.47
CA ARG A 56 -3.82 4.93 8.18
C ARG A 56 -5.03 4.76 7.27
N SER A 57 -4.96 5.27 6.04
CA SER A 57 -6.03 5.12 5.05
C SER A 57 -6.23 3.65 4.65
N LEU A 58 -5.14 2.91 4.45
CA LEU A 58 -5.20 1.49 4.12
C LEU A 58 -5.73 0.65 5.30
N LEU A 59 -5.30 0.94 6.53
CA LEU A 59 -5.85 0.30 7.74
C LEU A 59 -7.35 0.58 7.89
N LEU A 60 -7.79 1.80 7.64
CA LEU A 60 -9.21 2.15 7.69
C LEU A 60 -10.02 1.37 6.63
N CYS A 61 -9.48 1.21 5.42
CA CYS A 61 -10.10 0.39 4.39
C CYS A 61 -10.21 -1.08 4.83
N GLU A 62 -9.14 -1.63 5.41
CA GLU A 62 -9.12 -3.00 5.94
C GLU A 62 -10.16 -3.19 7.04
N GLU A 63 -10.23 -2.29 8.03
CA GLU A 63 -11.21 -2.32 9.11
C GLU A 63 -12.66 -2.24 8.62
N ALA A 64 -12.90 -1.47 7.55
CA ALA A 64 -14.20 -1.33 6.93
C ALA A 64 -14.59 -2.52 6.02
N GLY A 65 -13.68 -3.50 5.83
CA GLY A 65 -13.88 -4.60 4.89
C GLY A 65 -13.88 -4.16 3.43
N TYR A 66 -13.37 -2.95 3.14
CA TYR A 66 -13.24 -2.45 1.78
C TYR A 66 -12.09 -3.17 1.06
N LEU A 67 -12.29 -3.51 -0.22
CA LEU A 67 -11.29 -4.20 -1.02
C LEU A 67 -10.16 -3.23 -1.40
N ALA A 68 -9.14 -3.16 -0.55
CA ALA A 68 -7.90 -2.41 -0.77
C ALA A 68 -6.68 -3.24 -0.34
N PRO A 69 -5.47 -2.93 -0.84
CA PRO A 69 -4.26 -3.65 -0.45
C PRO A 69 -4.07 -3.59 1.07
N ARG A 70 -3.84 -4.75 1.69
CA ARG A 70 -3.64 -4.86 3.14
C ARG A 70 -2.18 -4.68 3.49
N LEU A 71 -1.91 -3.99 4.59
CA LEU A 71 -0.55 -3.77 5.06
C LEU A 71 0.01 -5.05 5.68
N PHE A 72 1.20 -5.45 5.22
CA PHE A 72 1.98 -6.45 5.95
C PHE A 72 2.71 -5.76 7.09
N LYS A 73 2.65 -6.38 8.26
CA LYS A 73 3.38 -5.94 9.44
C LYS A 73 4.65 -6.76 9.58
N THR A 74 5.72 -6.13 10.03
CA THR A 74 6.95 -6.82 10.43
C THR A 74 6.67 -7.68 11.67
N ALA A 75 7.63 -8.53 12.05
CA ALA A 75 7.58 -9.29 13.29
C ALA A 75 7.44 -8.40 14.56
N THR A 76 7.84 -7.13 14.50
CA THR A 76 7.68 -6.15 15.59
C THR A 76 6.36 -5.39 15.54
N GLY A 77 5.54 -5.60 14.51
CA GLY A 77 4.25 -4.94 14.31
C GLY A 77 4.32 -3.65 13.49
N ASP A 78 5.51 -3.24 13.05
CA ASP A 78 5.71 -2.03 12.24
C ASP A 78 5.25 -2.27 10.81
N VAL A 79 4.72 -1.22 10.15
CA VAL A 79 4.30 -1.27 8.74
C VAL A 79 5.36 -0.71 7.79
N LEU A 80 6.23 0.18 8.30
CA LEU A 80 7.30 0.84 7.57
C LEU A 80 8.66 0.28 8.02
N PHE A 81 9.60 0.21 7.07
CA PHE A 81 11.01 -0.05 7.35
C PHE A 81 11.88 1.05 6.72
N PRO A 82 13.02 1.41 7.33
CA PRO A 82 13.91 2.43 6.77
C PRO A 82 14.61 1.92 5.50
N TRP A 83 14.75 2.77 4.48
CA TRP A 83 15.50 2.46 3.25
C TRP A 83 16.30 3.67 2.75
N GLU A 84 17.63 3.56 2.76
CA GLU A 84 18.52 4.68 2.42
C GLU A 84 18.18 5.97 3.19
N ASP A 85 17.68 6.99 2.51
CA ASP A 85 17.19 8.25 3.08
C ASP A 85 15.66 8.30 3.24
N GLY A 86 14.95 7.29 2.72
CA GLY A 86 13.51 7.15 2.80
C GLY A 86 13.05 5.90 3.53
N GLU A 87 11.96 5.31 3.04
CA GLU A 87 11.24 4.22 3.70
C GLU A 87 10.63 3.27 2.66
N GLY A 88 10.37 2.04 3.09
CA GLY A 88 9.56 1.10 2.35
C GLY A 88 8.48 0.45 3.20
N TYR A 89 7.53 -0.18 2.52
CA TYR A 89 6.48 -0.99 3.14
C TYR A 89 6.05 -2.11 2.19
N MET A 90 5.27 -3.05 2.69
CA MET A 90 4.76 -4.17 1.90
C MET A 90 3.24 -4.28 2.02
N THR A 91 2.58 -4.60 0.91
CA THR A 91 1.12 -4.79 0.86
C THR A 91 0.75 -6.11 0.20
N SER A 92 -0.46 -6.61 0.47
CA SER A 92 -1.02 -7.73 -0.29
C SER A 92 -1.19 -7.34 -1.77
N TRP A 93 -0.90 -8.29 -2.66
CA TRP A 93 -1.33 -8.17 -4.04
C TRP A 93 -2.86 -8.31 -4.11
N ILE A 94 -3.50 -7.47 -4.93
CA ILE A 94 -4.90 -7.66 -5.33
C ILE A 94 -4.85 -8.05 -6.80
N GLU A 95 -5.32 -9.25 -7.08
CA GLU A 95 -5.53 -9.68 -8.45
C GLU A 95 -6.66 -8.85 -9.05
N GLY A 96 -6.38 -8.26 -10.21
CA GLY A 96 -7.31 -7.43 -10.93
C GLY A 96 -7.03 -7.52 -12.42
N GLU A 97 -8.03 -7.18 -13.21
CA GLU A 97 -7.93 -7.09 -14.66
C GLU A 97 -7.91 -5.62 -15.07
N GLU A 98 -7.26 -5.32 -16.19
CA GLU A 98 -7.34 -3.98 -16.76
C GLU A 98 -8.80 -3.72 -17.21
N PRO A 99 -9.46 -2.67 -16.72
CA PRO A 99 -10.86 -2.42 -17.06
C PRO A 99 -11.00 -2.14 -18.55
N ALA A 100 -12.07 -2.64 -19.17
CA ALA A 100 -12.34 -2.31 -20.56
C ALA A 100 -12.80 -0.84 -20.65
N ALA A 101 -12.61 -0.24 -21.84
CA ALA A 101 -13.13 1.09 -22.13
C ALA A 101 -14.65 1.05 -22.38
N SER A 102 -15.42 0.63 -21.38
CA SER A 102 -16.86 0.39 -21.45
C SER A 102 -17.65 1.29 -20.49
N VAL A 103 -18.94 1.49 -20.79
CA VAL A 103 -19.85 2.21 -19.89
C VAL A 103 -20.05 1.45 -18.58
N ASP A 104 -20.10 0.11 -18.64
CA ASP A 104 -20.30 -0.73 -17.46
C ASP A 104 -19.12 -0.61 -16.48
N ASP A 105 -17.89 -0.61 -16.97
CA ASP A 105 -16.70 -0.41 -16.14
C ASP A 105 -16.66 1.01 -15.53
N ALA A 106 -17.10 2.03 -16.28
CA ALA A 106 -17.23 3.38 -15.74
C ALA A 106 -18.29 3.46 -14.63
N CYS A 107 -19.42 2.77 -14.79
CA CYS A 107 -20.44 2.64 -13.75
C CYS A 107 -19.89 1.92 -12.51
N GLN A 108 -19.16 0.81 -12.70
CA GLN A 108 -18.55 0.07 -11.61
C GLN A 108 -17.50 0.91 -10.86
N PHE A 109 -16.67 1.69 -11.58
CA PHE A 109 -15.74 2.64 -10.99
C PHE A 109 -16.45 3.68 -10.10
N GLY A 110 -17.58 4.22 -10.57
CA GLY A 110 -18.42 5.13 -9.78
C GLY A 110 -18.97 4.50 -8.50
N VAL A 111 -19.42 3.23 -8.57
CA VAL A 111 -19.89 2.48 -7.39
C VAL A 111 -18.76 2.27 -6.39
N THR A 112 -17.59 1.80 -6.84
CA THR A 112 -16.40 1.59 -6.01
C THR A 112 -15.97 2.89 -5.32
N THR A 113 -15.94 4.01 -6.07
CA THR A 113 -15.59 5.33 -5.52
C THR A 113 -16.60 5.79 -4.46
N ARG A 114 -17.89 5.59 -4.70
CA ARG A 114 -18.93 5.89 -3.71
C ARG A 114 -18.77 5.06 -2.44
N GLN A 115 -18.44 3.78 -2.56
CA GLN A 115 -18.20 2.90 -1.41
C GLN A 115 -17.00 3.37 -0.59
N LEU A 116 -15.91 3.78 -1.25
CA LEU A 116 -14.74 4.35 -0.58
C LEU A 116 -15.09 5.61 0.21
N HIS A 117 -15.84 6.54 -0.39
CA HIS A 117 -16.28 7.76 0.29
C HIS A 117 -17.27 7.52 1.45
N ALA A 118 -17.94 6.37 1.47
CA ALA A 118 -18.87 6.01 2.53
C ALA A 118 -18.17 5.45 3.77
N ILE A 119 -16.85 5.16 3.71
CA ILE A 119 -16.09 4.67 4.86
C ILE A 119 -16.00 5.78 5.92
N PRO A 120 -16.47 5.54 7.16
CA PRO A 120 -16.48 6.57 8.20
C PRO A 120 -15.07 6.92 8.68
N ALA A 121 -14.61 8.11 8.31
CA ALA A 121 -13.28 8.64 8.66
C ALA A 121 -13.28 9.61 9.87
N GLN A 122 -14.44 10.00 10.40
CA GLN A 122 -14.54 10.93 11.53
C GLN A 122 -13.85 10.36 12.78
N GLY A 123 -12.99 11.18 13.40
CA GLY A 123 -12.27 10.80 14.62
C GLY A 123 -11.13 9.79 14.43
N ARG A 124 -10.72 9.51 13.18
CA ARG A 124 -9.70 8.48 12.85
C ARG A 124 -8.29 9.03 12.58
N ASP A 125 -8.03 10.32 12.87
CA ASP A 125 -6.74 10.99 12.65
C ASP A 125 -6.10 10.72 11.26
N LEU A 126 -6.94 10.65 10.21
CA LEU A 126 -6.44 10.75 8.85
C LEU A 126 -5.91 12.19 8.66
N PRO A 127 -4.75 12.38 8.01
CA PRO A 127 -4.27 13.73 7.73
C PRO A 127 -5.35 14.49 6.97
N THR A 128 -5.95 15.46 7.65
CA THR A 128 -6.94 16.34 7.07
C THR A 128 -6.23 17.27 6.10
N THR A 129 -6.81 17.49 4.93
CA THR A 129 -6.44 18.66 4.14
C THR A 129 -6.77 19.91 4.97
N THR A 130 -5.83 20.83 5.11
CA THR A 130 -6.09 22.14 5.73
C THR A 130 -6.72 23.13 4.75
N PHE A 131 -7.21 22.69 3.59
CA PHE A 131 -7.91 23.56 2.67
C PHE A 131 -9.25 23.97 3.28
N SER A 132 -9.33 25.22 3.76
CA SER A 132 -10.60 25.86 4.03
C SER A 132 -11.33 26.12 2.71
N PRO A 133 -12.66 25.91 2.63
CA PRO A 133 -13.43 26.35 1.49
C PRO A 133 -13.37 27.89 1.35
N PRO A 134 -13.47 28.42 0.12
CA PRO A 134 -13.55 29.86 -0.10
C PRO A 134 -14.82 30.49 0.52
#